data_AF-A0A9X7CII4-F1
#
_entry.id   AF-A0A9X7CII4-F1
#
_cell.length_a   1.000
_cell.length_b   1.000
_cell.length_c   1.000
_cell.angle_alpha   90.00
_cell.angle_beta   90.00
_cell.angle_gamma   90.00
#
_symmetry.space_group_name_H-M   'P 1'
#
loop_
_entity.id
_entity.type
_entity.pdbx_description
1 polymer ?
#
loop_
_entity_poly.entity_id
_entity_poly.type
_entity_poly.pdbx_seq_one_letter_code
_entity_poly.pdbx_strand_id
1 'polypeptide(L)'
;MKYKDRIHAKRKYKQVLLATVTTFTLGVSALGGAASTFAAENTKEVQKQSQNESTVKNKVQLTEEKKIGKIDLSKIKGDLDNQKKIFEENENNLFIGAAGLGINKDNILSLEHEAFINKEVAKKIAANMKATQPESISKIEELRKTLSKDDNIGKVENIEDVIKELIIGWNKFTDRPLVKAIQFAAAKKFDLPYADLAKWKGEMGEYESQLDTIGIILEEIKNETQRFLKSKGIKELTLFRGVKSSTKMNENGVEVQQSTALSSYSFSKEDADDYATTSDPNIHPYVLVKNIPIDRILSLGVTGFGLMEHHEVVVLGGMYPQDEFLVLPGETGSPSNLFVKFIAKQLHKRDFDLIRDRMGVEGAEAEKQLEEHSEAIANQLDKMIKENPDIQNDNVMREQLYKFLIGEPLKLEEDIAHKIVNGLFS
;
A
#
# COMPACT_ATOMS: atom_id res chain seq x y z
N MET A 1 -12.48 -24.65 -4.79
CA MET A 1 -13.35 -23.80 -3.94
C MET A 1 -14.59 -23.44 -4.72
N LYS A 2 -15.78 -23.62 -4.16
CA LYS A 2 -17.03 -23.20 -4.81
C LYS A 2 -17.15 -21.67 -4.72
N TYR A 3 -17.88 -21.04 -5.63
CA TYR A 3 -18.05 -19.57 -5.72
C TYR A 3 -18.53 -18.93 -4.40
N LYS A 4 -19.42 -19.60 -3.66
CA LYS A 4 -19.90 -19.15 -2.34
C LYS A 4 -18.79 -19.10 -1.28
N ASP A 5 -17.81 -20.00 -1.35
CA ASP A 5 -16.68 -20.03 -0.41
C ASP A 5 -15.73 -18.85 -0.63
N ARG A 6 -15.64 -18.35 -1.88
CA ARG A 6 -14.82 -17.17 -2.23
C ARG A 6 -15.45 -15.87 -1.74
N ILE A 7 -16.78 -15.73 -1.79
CA ILE A 7 -17.49 -14.57 -1.23
C ILE A 7 -17.35 -14.54 0.30
N HIS A 8 -17.42 -15.69 0.97
CA HIS A 8 -17.18 -15.73 2.42
C HIS A 8 -15.71 -15.46 2.79
N ALA A 9 -14.75 -15.90 1.98
CA ALA A 9 -13.35 -15.50 2.15
C ALA A 9 -13.15 -13.99 1.89
N LYS A 10 -13.84 -13.38 0.91
CA LYS A 10 -13.89 -11.92 0.65
C LYS A 10 -14.41 -11.14 1.85
N ARG A 11 -15.51 -11.62 2.46
CA ARG A 11 -16.10 -11.03 3.68
C ARG A 11 -15.15 -11.10 4.86
N LYS A 12 -14.52 -12.26 5.09
CA LYS A 12 -13.50 -12.41 6.14
C LYS A 12 -12.26 -11.57 5.84
N TYR A 13 -11.82 -11.41 4.59
CA TYR A 13 -10.65 -10.61 4.27
C TYR A 13 -10.89 -9.10 4.49
N LYS A 14 -12.03 -8.53 4.07
CA LYS A 14 -12.36 -7.11 4.35
C LYS A 14 -12.63 -6.86 5.83
N GLN A 15 -13.31 -7.78 6.52
CA GLN A 15 -13.51 -7.70 7.98
C GLN A 15 -12.20 -7.90 8.74
N VAL A 16 -11.33 -8.80 8.29
CA VAL A 16 -9.97 -8.95 8.81
C VAL A 16 -9.18 -7.69 8.49
N LEU A 17 -9.27 -7.06 7.32
CA LEU A 17 -8.55 -5.81 7.01
C LEU A 17 -9.02 -4.68 7.94
N LEU A 18 -10.32 -4.54 8.17
CA LEU A 18 -10.87 -3.57 9.12
C LEU A 18 -10.46 -3.89 10.57
N ALA A 19 -10.53 -5.15 10.98
CA ALA A 19 -10.10 -5.61 12.30
C ALA A 19 -8.57 -5.60 12.46
N THR A 20 -7.81 -5.70 11.37
CA THR A 20 -6.35 -5.70 11.30
C THR A 20 -5.83 -4.27 11.24
N VAL A 21 -6.60 -3.31 10.72
CA VAL A 21 -6.43 -1.89 11.02
C VAL A 21 -6.60 -1.64 12.53
N THR A 22 -7.44 -2.41 13.23
CA THR A 22 -7.58 -2.40 14.71
C THR A 22 -6.59 -3.30 15.47
N THR A 23 -5.91 -4.26 14.81
CA THR A 23 -4.97 -5.21 15.46
C THR A 23 -3.50 -4.87 15.17
N PHE A 24 -3.17 -4.19 14.07
CA PHE A 24 -1.86 -3.55 13.89
C PHE A 24 -1.64 -2.39 14.87
N THR A 25 -2.68 -1.86 15.49
CA THR A 25 -2.58 -0.99 16.69
C THR A 25 -1.95 -1.69 17.90
N LEU A 26 -1.87 -3.03 17.92
CA LEU A 26 -1.14 -3.80 18.94
C LEU A 26 0.13 -4.47 18.40
N GLY A 27 0.40 -4.34 17.09
CA GLY A 27 1.59 -4.84 16.40
C GLY A 27 2.55 -3.73 15.99
N VAL A 28 2.56 -2.60 16.70
CA VAL A 28 3.62 -1.58 16.60
C VAL A 28 4.90 -2.21 17.15
N SER A 29 5.67 -2.88 16.28
CA SER A 29 7.08 -3.09 16.57
C SER A 29 7.71 -1.71 16.57
N ALA A 30 8.09 -1.27 17.77
CA ALA A 30 8.73 -0.01 18.05
C ALA A 30 9.71 0.39 16.93
N LEU A 31 9.45 1.56 16.35
CA LEU A 31 10.41 2.33 15.59
C LEU A 31 11.47 2.85 16.58
N GLY A 32 12.21 1.93 17.20
CA GLY A 32 13.36 2.21 18.03
C GLY A 32 14.57 2.25 17.12
N GLY A 33 14.92 3.45 16.62
CA GLY A 33 16.26 3.68 16.13
C GLY A 33 17.25 3.18 17.19
N ALA A 34 18.23 2.39 16.78
CA ALA A 34 19.27 1.91 17.68
C ALA A 34 20.04 3.11 18.25
N ALA A 35 19.58 3.64 19.38
CA ALA A 35 20.42 4.45 20.24
C ALA A 35 21.55 3.54 20.70
N SER A 36 22.76 3.83 20.22
CA SER A 36 23.99 3.16 20.60
C SER A 36 24.22 3.37 22.10
N THR A 37 23.73 2.45 22.92
CA THR A 37 24.10 2.33 24.34
C THR A 37 25.39 1.53 24.41
N PHE A 38 26.54 2.20 24.32
CA PHE A 38 27.77 1.63 24.83
C PHE A 38 27.74 1.70 26.35
N ALA A 39 27.92 0.54 26.97
CA ALA A 39 28.03 0.37 28.41
C ALA A 39 29.19 1.19 28.97
N ALA A 40 28.91 1.92 30.06
CA ALA A 40 29.93 2.51 30.89
C ALA A 40 30.65 1.39 31.67
N GLU A 41 31.88 1.06 31.26
CA GLU A 41 32.79 0.28 32.08
C GLU A 41 33.83 1.23 32.70
N ASN A 42 33.85 1.27 34.03
CA ASN A 42 34.79 2.06 34.81
C ASN A 42 36.21 1.54 34.62
N THR A 43 37.13 2.38 34.16
CA THR A 43 38.54 2.32 34.61
C THR A 43 39.25 3.65 34.41
N LYS A 44 40.11 3.98 35.39
CA LYS A 44 40.73 5.28 35.64
C LYS A 44 41.79 5.68 34.61
N GLU A 45 41.87 7.00 34.41
CA GLU A 45 43.02 7.86 34.08
C GLU A 45 44.24 7.24 33.37
N VAL A 46 44.54 7.72 32.15
CA VAL A 46 45.82 8.37 31.78
C VAL A 46 45.59 9.32 30.59
N GLN A 47 46.18 10.52 30.69
CA GLN A 47 46.19 11.60 29.69
C GLN A 47 46.95 11.27 28.39
N LYS A 48 46.44 11.78 27.26
CA LYS A 48 47.10 12.62 26.23
C LYS A 48 46.65 12.28 24.80
N GLN A 49 46.01 13.28 24.18
CA GLN A 49 46.40 13.83 22.88
C GLN A 49 46.38 12.89 21.67
N SER A 50 45.29 12.92 20.90
CA SER A 50 45.32 13.05 19.43
C SER A 50 43.90 13.17 18.88
N GLN A 51 43.40 14.40 18.73
CA GLN A 51 42.38 14.69 17.73
C GLN A 51 43.07 14.59 16.37
N ASN A 52 42.81 13.49 15.64
CA ASN A 52 43.08 13.45 14.21
C ASN A 52 41.77 13.67 13.47
N GLU A 53 41.67 14.86 12.88
CA GLU A 53 40.74 15.23 11.84
C GLU A 53 40.79 14.20 10.70
N SER A 54 39.71 13.46 10.45
CA SER A 54 39.49 12.90 9.11
C SER A 54 38.93 14.00 8.21
N THR A 55 39.85 14.85 7.76
CA THR A 55 39.60 15.75 6.65
C THR A 55 39.45 14.90 5.39
N VAL A 56 38.23 14.47 5.07
CA VAL A 56 37.91 13.89 3.76
C VAL A 56 37.92 15.03 2.73
N LYS A 57 39.11 15.38 2.26
CA LYS A 57 39.29 16.09 0.99
C LYS A 57 39.10 15.09 -0.15
N ASN A 58 37.85 14.87 -0.55
CA ASN A 58 37.54 14.45 -1.91
C ASN A 58 36.88 15.61 -2.63
N LYS A 59 37.74 16.45 -3.22
CA LYS A 59 37.36 17.55 -4.10
C LYS A 59 37.95 17.25 -5.48
N VAL A 60 37.37 16.29 -6.20
CA VAL A 60 37.53 16.13 -7.64
C VAL A 60 36.21 15.67 -8.25
N GLN A 61 35.60 16.59 -9.00
CA GLN A 61 34.64 16.41 -10.09
C GLN A 61 33.35 15.65 -9.79
N LEU A 62 32.46 16.38 -9.13
CA LEU A 62 31.06 16.07 -8.94
C LEU A 62 30.27 17.27 -9.49
N THR A 63 30.54 17.58 -10.77
CA THR A 63 29.90 18.65 -11.54
C THR A 63 29.13 17.94 -12.64
N GLU A 64 27.80 17.98 -12.52
CA GLU A 64 26.78 17.19 -13.23
C GLU A 64 26.29 15.88 -12.56
N GLU A 65 26.47 15.70 -11.24
CA GLU A 65 25.56 14.77 -10.53
C GLU A 65 24.15 15.35 -10.58
N LYS A 66 23.40 14.82 -11.54
CA LYS A 66 21.95 14.89 -11.66
C LYS A 66 21.30 14.85 -10.28
N LYS A 67 20.18 15.58 -10.15
CA LYS A 67 19.21 15.67 -9.04
C LYS A 67 18.66 14.31 -8.56
N ILE A 68 19.51 13.30 -8.39
CA ILE A 68 19.15 11.93 -8.08
C ILE A 68 19.08 11.84 -6.56
N GLY A 69 17.90 11.50 -6.04
CA GLY A 69 17.62 11.47 -4.60
C GLY A 69 16.97 12.74 -4.05
N LYS A 70 17.09 13.88 -4.74
CA LYS A 70 16.43 15.14 -4.37
C LYS A 70 15.01 15.21 -4.93
N ILE A 71 14.06 15.61 -4.11
CA ILE A 71 12.67 15.83 -4.54
C ILE A 71 12.53 17.14 -5.34
N ASP A 72 11.68 17.13 -6.37
CA ASP A 72 11.28 18.35 -7.06
C ASP A 72 10.03 18.94 -6.38
N LEU A 73 10.26 19.76 -5.36
CA LEU A 73 9.17 20.40 -4.60
C LEU A 73 8.22 21.22 -5.48
N SER A 74 8.72 21.82 -6.55
CA SER A 74 7.88 22.62 -7.45
C SER A 74 6.91 21.73 -8.23
N LYS A 75 7.41 20.61 -8.75
CA LYS A 75 6.59 19.60 -9.40
C LYS A 75 5.62 18.93 -8.43
N ILE A 76 6.07 18.51 -7.25
CA ILE A 76 5.18 17.88 -6.25
C ILE A 76 4.03 18.81 -5.88
N LYS A 77 4.30 20.10 -5.64
CA LYS A 77 3.24 21.08 -5.36
C LYS A 77 2.27 21.22 -6.53
N GLY A 78 2.79 21.37 -7.75
CA GLY A 78 1.96 21.43 -8.95
C GLY A 78 1.11 20.16 -9.14
N ASP A 79 1.65 18.99 -8.80
CA ASP A 79 0.93 17.73 -8.91
C ASP A 79 -0.14 17.58 -7.81
N LEU A 80 0.16 18.00 -6.57
CA LEU A 80 -0.80 18.05 -5.48
C LEU A 80 -1.98 18.98 -5.80
N ASP A 81 -1.70 20.17 -6.35
CA ASP A 81 -2.72 21.14 -6.76
C ASP A 81 -3.62 20.58 -7.88
N ASN A 82 -3.09 19.66 -8.71
CA ASN A 82 -3.78 19.02 -9.83
C ASN A 82 -4.12 17.54 -9.57
N GLN A 83 -4.14 17.09 -8.30
CA GLN A 83 -4.10 15.66 -7.99
C GLN A 83 -5.26 14.87 -8.58
N LYS A 84 -6.48 15.43 -8.60
CA LYS A 84 -7.64 14.75 -9.20
C LYS A 84 -7.40 14.41 -10.68
N LYS A 85 -6.89 15.39 -11.45
CA LYS A 85 -6.62 15.22 -12.87
C LYS A 85 -5.47 14.22 -13.09
N ILE A 86 -4.39 14.34 -12.33
CA ILE A 86 -3.23 13.45 -12.43
C ILE A 86 -3.61 12.01 -12.05
N PHE A 87 -4.45 11.85 -11.04
CA PHE A 87 -5.01 10.55 -10.67
C PHE A 87 -5.80 9.94 -11.82
N GLU A 88 -6.76 10.67 -12.40
CA GLU A 88 -7.56 10.19 -13.54
C GLU A 88 -6.68 9.86 -14.76
N GLU A 89 -5.66 10.67 -15.06
CA GLU A 89 -4.70 10.40 -16.12
C GLU A 89 -3.88 9.13 -15.84
N ASN A 90 -3.39 8.95 -14.61
CA ASN A 90 -2.62 7.77 -14.22
C ASN A 90 -3.48 6.51 -14.22
N GLU A 91 -4.69 6.57 -13.68
CA GLU A 91 -5.67 5.46 -13.72
C GLU A 91 -5.93 5.04 -15.17
N ASN A 92 -6.18 6.01 -16.06
CA ASN A 92 -6.40 5.75 -17.47
C ASN A 92 -5.17 5.25 -18.22
N ASN A 93 -3.97 5.70 -17.87
CA ASN A 93 -2.75 5.33 -18.59
C ASN A 93 -2.15 4.01 -18.11
N LEU A 94 -2.23 3.75 -16.81
CA LEU A 94 -1.55 2.66 -16.14
C LEU A 94 -2.44 1.42 -15.95
N PHE A 95 -3.76 1.58 -15.80
CA PHE A 95 -4.66 0.48 -15.46
C PHE A 95 -5.69 0.25 -16.56
N ILE A 96 -6.43 1.29 -16.92
CA ILE A 96 -7.48 1.19 -17.94
C ILE A 96 -6.82 1.11 -19.32
N GLY A 97 -7.30 0.19 -20.17
CA GLY A 97 -6.73 0.03 -21.51
C GLY A 97 -5.28 -0.49 -21.52
N ALA A 98 -4.82 -1.15 -20.44
CA ALA A 98 -3.67 -2.04 -20.52
C ALA A 98 -3.96 -3.10 -21.59
N ALA A 99 -3.28 -2.98 -22.72
CA ALA A 99 -3.65 -3.65 -23.97
C ALA A 99 -3.80 -5.16 -23.76
N GLY A 100 -5.02 -5.68 -23.97
CA GLY A 100 -5.32 -7.11 -23.92
C GLY A 100 -5.79 -7.65 -22.56
N LEU A 101 -5.84 -6.86 -21.49
CA LEU A 101 -6.32 -7.33 -20.17
C LEU A 101 -7.82 -7.09 -19.92
N GLY A 102 -8.49 -6.30 -20.77
CA GLY A 102 -9.94 -6.04 -20.63
C GLY A 102 -10.32 -5.22 -19.39
N ILE A 103 -9.36 -4.47 -18.83
CA ILE A 103 -9.55 -3.66 -17.63
C ILE A 103 -10.31 -2.38 -17.99
N ASN A 104 -11.38 -2.11 -17.25
CA ASN A 104 -12.20 -0.91 -17.32
C ASN A 104 -12.56 -0.42 -15.89
N LYS A 105 -13.23 0.72 -15.79
CA LYS A 105 -13.61 1.31 -14.49
C LYS A 105 -14.52 0.42 -13.66
N ASP A 106 -15.35 -0.39 -14.32
CA ASP A 106 -16.36 -1.22 -13.65
C ASP A 106 -15.75 -2.50 -13.05
N ASN A 107 -14.58 -2.93 -13.54
CA ASN A 107 -13.98 -4.20 -13.14
C ASN A 107 -12.60 -4.08 -12.47
N ILE A 108 -11.99 -2.89 -12.42
CA ILE A 108 -10.66 -2.68 -11.84
C ILE A 108 -10.58 -3.10 -10.36
N LEU A 109 -11.68 -2.98 -9.62
CA LEU A 109 -11.79 -3.35 -8.20
C LEU A 109 -12.33 -4.78 -7.98
N SER A 110 -12.57 -5.55 -9.05
CA SER A 110 -13.12 -6.90 -8.94
C SER A 110 -12.00 -7.91 -8.63
N LEU A 111 -12.11 -8.62 -7.51
CA LEU A 111 -11.19 -9.71 -7.15
C LEU A 111 -11.12 -10.83 -8.21
N GLU A 112 -12.23 -11.09 -8.91
CA GLU A 112 -12.23 -12.06 -10.00
C GLU A 112 -11.39 -11.58 -11.16
N HIS A 113 -11.46 -10.28 -11.42
CA HIS A 113 -10.67 -9.63 -12.45
C HIS A 113 -9.20 -9.52 -12.03
N GLU A 114 -8.91 -9.20 -10.76
CA GLU A 114 -7.56 -9.23 -10.19
C GLU A 114 -6.92 -10.62 -10.34
N ALA A 115 -7.66 -11.69 -9.98
CA ALA A 115 -7.18 -13.05 -10.14
C ALA A 115 -6.93 -13.42 -11.62
N PHE A 116 -7.75 -12.91 -12.53
CA PHE A 116 -7.55 -13.04 -13.97
C PHE A 116 -6.29 -12.29 -14.43
N ILE A 117 -6.10 -11.04 -14.02
CA ILE A 117 -4.93 -10.23 -14.33
C ILE A 117 -3.66 -10.91 -13.83
N ASN A 118 -3.61 -11.31 -12.56
CA ASN A 118 -2.47 -12.00 -11.97
C ASN A 118 -2.09 -13.26 -12.76
N LYS A 119 -3.09 -14.00 -13.27
CA LYS A 119 -2.86 -15.16 -14.14
C LYS A 119 -2.30 -14.76 -15.52
N GLU A 120 -2.86 -13.77 -16.19
CA GLU A 120 -2.40 -13.34 -17.52
C GLU A 120 -1.02 -12.68 -17.46
N VAL A 121 -0.73 -11.89 -16.42
CA VAL A 121 0.59 -11.33 -16.14
C VAL A 121 1.60 -12.45 -15.91
N ALA A 122 1.28 -13.43 -15.06
CA ALA A 122 2.18 -14.56 -14.80
C ALA A 122 2.47 -15.38 -16.06
N LYS A 123 1.47 -15.64 -16.91
CA LYS A 123 1.65 -16.28 -18.22
C LYS A 123 2.60 -15.49 -19.12
N LYS A 124 2.41 -14.17 -19.20
CA LYS A 124 3.24 -13.29 -20.03
C LYS A 124 4.69 -13.31 -19.57
N ILE A 125 4.93 -13.18 -18.27
CA ILE A 125 6.27 -13.26 -17.67
C ILE A 125 6.87 -14.65 -17.98
N ALA A 126 6.14 -15.74 -17.72
CA ALA A 126 6.62 -17.09 -18.00
C ALA A 126 7.02 -17.30 -19.48
N ALA A 127 6.20 -16.78 -20.40
CA ALA A 127 6.46 -16.85 -21.84
C ALA A 127 7.73 -16.08 -22.22
N ASN A 128 7.91 -14.87 -21.66
CA ASN A 128 9.13 -14.10 -21.89
C ASN A 128 10.36 -14.81 -21.34
N MET A 129 10.30 -15.34 -20.11
CA MET A 129 11.42 -16.07 -19.50
C MET A 129 11.82 -17.29 -20.33
N LYS A 130 10.85 -18.05 -20.84
CA LYS A 130 11.12 -19.18 -21.74
C LYS A 130 11.83 -18.74 -23.02
N ALA A 131 11.52 -17.54 -23.52
CA ALA A 131 12.11 -17.00 -24.75
C ALA A 131 13.49 -16.38 -24.53
N THR A 132 13.70 -15.68 -23.41
CA THR A 132 14.91 -14.86 -23.17
C THR A 132 15.93 -15.52 -22.24
N GLN A 133 15.50 -16.43 -21.37
CA GLN A 133 16.33 -17.08 -20.34
C GLN A 133 15.95 -18.57 -20.15
N PRO A 134 15.99 -19.41 -21.20
CA PRO A 134 15.55 -20.80 -21.13
C PRO A 134 16.32 -21.65 -20.10
N GLU A 135 17.56 -21.29 -19.78
CA GLU A 135 18.38 -21.95 -18.75
C GLU A 135 17.89 -21.70 -17.32
N SER A 136 17.09 -20.65 -17.10
CA SER A 136 16.48 -20.36 -15.79
C SER A 136 15.32 -21.30 -15.45
N ILE A 137 14.73 -21.97 -16.45
CA ILE A 137 13.52 -22.79 -16.31
C ILE A 137 13.71 -23.95 -15.33
N SER A 138 14.87 -24.63 -15.36
CA SER A 138 15.17 -25.71 -14.41
C SER A 138 15.23 -25.20 -12.96
N LYS A 139 15.76 -24.00 -12.74
CA LYS A 139 15.83 -23.37 -11.41
C LYS A 139 14.44 -22.97 -10.92
N ILE A 140 13.58 -22.49 -11.80
CA ILE A 140 12.18 -22.16 -11.45
C ILE A 140 11.41 -23.43 -11.08
N GLU A 141 11.69 -24.56 -11.72
CA GLU A 141 11.13 -25.86 -11.32
C GLU A 141 11.62 -26.32 -9.93
N GLU A 142 12.82 -25.95 -9.51
CA GLU A 142 13.28 -26.17 -8.13
C GLU A 142 12.50 -25.28 -7.15
N LEU A 143 12.37 -23.98 -7.44
CA LEU A 143 11.54 -23.07 -6.66
C LEU A 143 10.09 -23.55 -6.57
N ARG A 144 9.52 -24.13 -7.63
CA ARG A 144 8.18 -24.73 -7.62
C ARG A 144 8.06 -25.82 -6.57
N LYS A 145 9.06 -26.69 -6.42
CA LYS A 145 9.06 -27.74 -5.40
C LYS A 145 9.10 -27.15 -3.99
N THR A 146 9.87 -26.09 -3.78
CA THR A 146 9.90 -25.37 -2.50
C THR A 146 8.53 -24.75 -2.19
N LEU A 147 7.93 -24.03 -3.14
CA LEU A 147 6.59 -23.44 -2.96
C LEU A 147 5.51 -24.50 -2.71
N SER A 148 5.61 -25.66 -3.34
CA SER A 148 4.63 -26.76 -3.17
C SER A 148 4.65 -27.38 -1.77
N LYS A 149 5.67 -27.11 -0.96
CA LYS A 149 5.76 -27.55 0.45
C LYS A 149 5.24 -26.49 1.44
N ASP A 150 4.98 -25.27 0.99
CA ASP A 150 4.50 -24.19 1.86
C ASP A 150 2.98 -24.29 1.99
N ASP A 151 2.51 -24.69 3.17
CA ASP A 151 1.08 -24.87 3.47
C ASP A 151 0.24 -23.59 3.31
N ASN A 152 0.89 -22.42 3.22
CA ASN A 152 0.22 -21.13 3.03
C ASN A 152 0.10 -20.74 1.54
N ILE A 153 0.56 -21.59 0.62
CA ILE A 153 0.55 -21.37 -0.82
C ILE A 153 -0.49 -22.27 -1.47
N GLY A 154 -1.11 -21.76 -2.55
CA GLY A 154 -1.99 -22.55 -3.38
C GLY A 154 -1.26 -23.72 -4.07
N LYS A 155 -2.00 -24.51 -4.85
CA LYS A 155 -1.40 -25.54 -5.69
C LYS A 155 -0.50 -24.88 -6.75
N VAL A 156 0.75 -25.34 -6.85
CA VAL A 156 1.73 -24.84 -7.82
C VAL A 156 2.15 -25.94 -8.80
N GLU A 157 1.54 -25.97 -9.99
CA GLU A 157 1.73 -27.07 -10.94
C GLU A 157 2.78 -26.77 -12.02
N ASN A 158 2.98 -25.50 -12.31
CA ASN A 158 3.82 -25.04 -13.42
C ASN A 158 4.49 -23.70 -13.09
N ILE A 159 5.31 -23.19 -14.00
CA ILE A 159 6.04 -21.93 -13.88
C ILE A 159 5.11 -20.71 -13.74
N GLU A 160 3.95 -20.73 -14.40
CA GLU A 160 2.98 -19.64 -14.35
C GLU A 160 2.40 -19.55 -12.94
N ASP A 161 2.13 -20.69 -12.29
CA ASP A 161 1.72 -20.72 -10.90
C ASP A 161 2.82 -20.21 -9.97
N VAL A 162 4.10 -20.56 -10.20
CA VAL A 162 5.22 -20.03 -9.40
C VAL A 162 5.23 -18.50 -9.43
N ILE A 163 5.17 -17.90 -10.63
CA ILE A 163 5.19 -16.45 -10.80
C ILE A 163 3.95 -15.81 -10.17
N LYS A 164 2.77 -16.40 -10.38
CA LYS A 164 1.50 -15.94 -9.80
C LYS A 164 1.55 -15.95 -8.27
N GLU A 165 2.10 -16.99 -7.65
CA GLU A 165 2.22 -17.05 -6.18
C GLU A 165 3.23 -16.03 -5.65
N LEU A 166 4.30 -15.70 -6.39
CA LEU A 166 5.15 -14.56 -6.04
C LEU A 166 4.39 -13.23 -6.12
N ILE A 167 3.60 -13.03 -7.17
CA ILE A 167 2.78 -11.82 -7.37
C ILE A 167 1.75 -11.65 -6.25
N ILE A 168 1.08 -12.70 -5.82
CA ILE A 168 0.06 -12.63 -4.77
C ILE A 168 0.71 -12.62 -3.37
N GLY A 169 1.86 -13.28 -3.22
CA GLY A 169 2.48 -13.54 -1.93
C GLY A 169 3.41 -12.44 -1.43
N TRP A 170 3.88 -11.51 -2.28
CA TRP A 170 5.01 -10.62 -1.96
C TRP A 170 4.81 -9.72 -0.74
N ASN A 171 3.57 -9.35 -0.39
CA ASN A 171 3.25 -8.53 0.78
C ASN A 171 2.30 -9.23 1.78
N LYS A 172 1.98 -10.50 1.53
CA LYS A 172 1.00 -11.25 2.32
C LYS A 172 1.68 -11.91 3.52
N PHE A 173 1.51 -11.31 4.70
CA PHE A 173 2.11 -11.70 5.99
C PHE A 173 3.64 -11.50 5.99
N THR A 174 4.08 -10.38 6.59
CA THR A 174 5.49 -9.93 6.54
C THR A 174 6.49 -10.86 7.24
N ASP A 175 6.01 -11.75 8.09
CA ASP A 175 6.81 -12.75 8.79
C ASP A 175 7.09 -14.01 7.95
N ARG A 176 6.39 -14.21 6.83
CA ARG A 176 6.55 -15.40 5.99
C ARG A 176 7.95 -15.49 5.38
N PRO A 177 8.57 -16.69 5.37
CA PRO A 177 9.87 -16.93 4.74
C PRO A 177 9.93 -16.47 3.27
N LEU A 178 8.87 -16.68 2.49
CA LEU A 178 8.80 -16.26 1.10
C LEU A 178 8.90 -14.74 0.93
N VAL A 179 8.19 -13.96 1.76
CA VAL A 179 8.20 -12.49 1.69
C VAL A 179 9.59 -11.93 1.99
N LYS A 180 10.25 -12.49 3.01
CA LYS A 180 11.65 -12.16 3.34
C LYS A 180 12.56 -12.49 2.16
N ALA A 181 12.45 -13.69 1.60
CA ALA A 181 13.25 -14.11 0.45
C ALA A 181 13.06 -13.18 -0.77
N ILE A 182 11.85 -12.71 -1.04
CA ILE A 182 11.58 -11.72 -2.10
C ILE A 182 12.32 -10.40 -1.84
N GLN A 183 12.32 -9.90 -0.61
CA GLN A 183 13.00 -8.65 -0.24
C GLN A 183 14.52 -8.77 -0.35
N PHE A 184 15.11 -9.88 0.11
CA PHE A 184 16.54 -10.15 -0.03
C PHE A 184 16.95 -10.38 -1.49
N ALA A 185 16.12 -11.10 -2.26
CA ALA A 185 16.34 -11.32 -3.68
C ALA A 185 16.29 -10.00 -4.46
N ALA A 186 15.35 -9.10 -4.15
CA ALA A 186 15.30 -7.77 -4.74
C ALA A 186 16.55 -6.95 -4.40
N ALA A 187 16.96 -6.93 -3.13
CA ALA A 187 18.15 -6.20 -2.70
C ALA A 187 19.42 -6.68 -3.42
N LYS A 188 19.58 -8.01 -3.53
CA LYS A 188 20.72 -8.63 -4.23
C LYS A 188 20.66 -8.37 -5.74
N LYS A 189 19.49 -8.57 -6.36
CA LYS A 189 19.34 -8.52 -7.83
C LYS A 189 19.52 -7.12 -8.39
N PHE A 190 19.01 -6.11 -7.69
CA PHE A 190 19.02 -4.73 -8.16
C PHE A 190 20.09 -3.87 -7.50
N ASP A 191 21.04 -4.49 -6.79
CA ASP A 191 22.13 -3.82 -6.07
C ASP A 191 21.60 -2.65 -5.23
N LEU A 192 20.83 -2.98 -4.18
CA LEU A 192 20.19 -2.01 -3.28
C LEU A 192 20.92 -1.97 -1.92
N PRO A 193 22.17 -1.47 -1.85
CA PRO A 193 23.03 -1.61 -0.67
C PRO A 193 22.52 -0.84 0.55
N TYR A 194 21.60 0.11 0.35
CA TYR A 194 21.02 0.92 1.43
C TYR A 194 19.59 0.50 1.78
N ALA A 195 19.10 -0.62 1.24
CA ALA A 195 17.79 -1.12 1.59
C ALA A 195 17.75 -1.51 3.08
N ASP A 196 16.77 -1.01 3.83
CA ASP A 196 16.55 -1.47 5.19
C ASP A 196 15.97 -2.88 5.18
N LEU A 197 16.82 -3.85 5.51
CA LEU A 197 16.48 -5.26 5.65
C LEU A 197 16.32 -5.70 7.10
N ALA A 198 16.42 -4.78 8.08
CA ALA A 198 16.37 -5.13 9.50
C ALA A 198 15.05 -5.81 9.87
N LYS A 199 13.93 -5.34 9.32
CA LYS A 199 12.60 -5.92 9.55
C LYS A 199 12.38 -7.29 8.91
N TRP A 200 13.24 -7.66 7.96
CA TRP A 200 13.14 -8.92 7.22
C TRP A 200 14.12 -9.98 7.75
N LYS A 201 14.87 -9.67 8.82
CA LYS A 201 15.74 -10.65 9.49
C LYS A 201 14.93 -11.84 10.00
N GLY A 202 15.57 -13.00 10.02
CA GLY A 202 14.99 -14.26 10.48
C GLY A 202 15.17 -15.37 9.45
N GLU A 203 14.62 -16.55 9.75
CA GLU A 203 14.76 -17.73 8.90
C GLU A 203 13.95 -17.59 7.61
N MET A 204 14.64 -17.73 6.47
CA MET A 204 14.02 -17.87 5.13
C MET A 204 13.80 -19.34 4.75
N GLY A 205 14.34 -20.29 5.54
CA GLY A 205 14.23 -21.72 5.28
C GLY A 205 14.76 -22.11 3.90
N GLU A 206 14.07 -23.02 3.22
CA GLU A 206 14.46 -23.50 1.89
C GLU A 206 14.56 -22.37 0.83
N TYR A 207 13.86 -21.24 1.02
CA TYR A 207 13.88 -20.12 0.06
C TYR A 207 15.22 -19.38 0.00
N GLU A 208 16.09 -19.52 1.00
CA GLU A 208 17.42 -18.90 0.97
C GLU A 208 18.26 -19.40 -0.22
N SER A 209 18.13 -20.70 -0.55
CA SER A 209 18.76 -21.29 -1.73
C SER A 209 18.17 -20.79 -3.07
N GLN A 210 17.01 -20.13 -3.02
CA GLN A 210 16.23 -19.72 -4.18
C GLN A 210 16.30 -18.21 -4.47
N LEU A 211 17.10 -17.44 -3.71
CA LEU A 211 17.17 -15.98 -3.87
C LEU A 211 17.55 -15.55 -5.29
N ASP A 212 18.47 -16.27 -5.95
CA ASP A 212 18.87 -15.94 -7.33
C ASP A 212 17.75 -16.23 -8.32
N THR A 213 17.03 -17.34 -8.15
CA THR A 213 15.87 -17.70 -8.97
C THR A 213 14.76 -16.65 -8.83
N ILE A 214 14.45 -16.24 -7.59
CA ILE A 214 13.48 -15.18 -7.32
C ILE A 214 13.94 -13.87 -7.96
N GLY A 215 15.22 -13.52 -7.83
CA GLY A 215 15.80 -12.32 -8.45
C GLY A 215 15.63 -12.30 -9.98
N ILE A 216 15.83 -13.44 -10.66
CA ILE A 216 15.61 -13.55 -12.10
C ILE A 216 14.15 -13.26 -12.47
N ILE A 217 13.17 -13.77 -11.69
CA ILE A 217 11.75 -13.49 -11.92
C ILE A 217 11.44 -12.00 -11.68
N LEU A 218 11.99 -11.40 -10.62
CA LEU A 218 11.82 -9.98 -10.32
C LEU A 218 12.36 -9.08 -11.44
N GLU A 219 13.49 -9.44 -12.04
CA GLU A 219 14.03 -8.72 -13.18
C GLU A 219 13.12 -8.80 -14.40
N GLU A 220 12.53 -9.95 -14.69
CA GLU A 220 11.57 -10.04 -15.80
C GLU A 220 10.29 -9.24 -15.53
N ILE A 221 9.79 -9.23 -14.28
CA ILE A 221 8.71 -8.33 -13.84
C ILE A 221 9.10 -6.86 -14.09
N LYS A 222 10.32 -6.47 -13.72
CA LYS A 222 10.84 -5.11 -13.96
C LYS A 222 10.86 -4.82 -15.46
N ASN A 223 11.41 -5.72 -16.27
CA ASN A 223 11.51 -5.55 -17.72
C ASN A 223 10.15 -5.35 -18.37
N GLU A 224 9.15 -6.14 -17.99
CA GLU A 224 7.77 -5.99 -18.44
C GLU A 224 7.22 -4.61 -18.08
N THR A 225 7.38 -4.19 -16.82
CA THR A 225 6.96 -2.89 -16.32
C THR A 225 7.63 -1.73 -17.05
N GLN A 226 8.93 -1.82 -17.30
CA GLN A 226 9.68 -0.78 -18.04
C GLN A 226 9.20 -0.67 -19.48
N ARG A 227 8.93 -1.80 -20.16
CA ARG A 227 8.37 -1.78 -21.52
C ARG A 227 7.00 -1.12 -21.53
N PHE A 228 6.15 -1.50 -20.58
CA PHE A 228 4.82 -0.92 -20.43
C PHE A 228 4.87 0.60 -20.22
N LEU A 229 5.60 1.08 -19.21
CA LEU A 229 5.70 2.51 -18.89
C LEU A 229 6.32 3.33 -20.05
N LYS A 230 7.37 2.81 -20.70
CA LYS A 230 7.98 3.45 -21.88
C LYS A 230 7.02 3.52 -23.07
N SER A 231 6.21 2.49 -23.31
CA SER A 231 5.21 2.48 -24.38
C SER A 231 4.12 3.54 -24.18
N LYS A 232 3.88 3.93 -22.93
CA LYS A 232 2.97 5.02 -22.53
C LYS A 232 3.63 6.39 -22.49
N GLY A 233 4.94 6.49 -22.77
CA GLY A 233 5.69 7.74 -22.71
C GLY A 233 5.92 8.27 -21.29
N ILE A 234 5.67 7.46 -20.26
CA ILE A 234 5.83 7.85 -18.86
C ILE A 234 7.31 7.79 -18.48
N LYS A 235 7.79 8.84 -17.83
CA LYS A 235 9.20 8.96 -17.40
C LYS A 235 9.36 9.01 -15.88
N GLU A 236 8.32 9.46 -15.19
CA GLU A 236 8.30 9.66 -13.75
C GLU A 236 6.85 9.66 -13.28
N LEU A 237 6.59 9.23 -12.04
CA LEU A 237 5.30 9.32 -11.38
C LEU A 237 5.43 10.04 -10.05
N THR A 238 4.40 10.80 -9.67
CA THR A 238 4.26 11.32 -8.31
C THR A 238 3.49 10.31 -7.50
N LEU A 239 4.17 9.78 -6.49
CA LEU A 239 3.69 8.66 -5.70
C LEU A 239 3.59 9.06 -4.22
N PHE A 240 2.64 8.44 -3.55
CA PHE A 240 2.21 8.67 -2.18
C PHE A 240 2.41 7.39 -1.38
N ARG A 241 2.81 7.52 -0.12
CA ARG A 241 2.90 6.41 0.81
C ARG A 241 2.40 6.82 2.17
N GLY A 242 1.34 6.17 2.64
CA GLY A 242 0.89 6.30 4.02
C GLY A 242 1.90 5.64 4.96
N VAL A 243 2.25 6.33 6.03
CA VAL A 243 3.10 5.79 7.10
C VAL A 243 2.54 6.16 8.46
N LYS A 244 2.76 5.27 9.42
CA LYS A 244 2.44 5.44 10.83
C LYS A 244 3.74 5.36 11.60
N SER A 245 4.09 6.41 12.35
CA SER A 245 5.38 6.51 13.02
C SER A 245 5.19 6.90 14.48
N SER A 246 5.89 6.22 15.40
CA SER A 246 5.98 6.64 16.80
C SER A 246 6.82 7.91 16.98
N THR A 247 7.62 8.28 15.98
CA THR A 247 8.47 9.47 15.98
C THR A 247 7.85 10.56 15.13
N LYS A 248 7.84 11.79 15.66
CA LYS A 248 7.36 12.95 14.92
C LYS A 248 8.28 13.27 13.73
N MET A 249 7.71 13.45 12.55
CA MET A 249 8.41 13.85 11.33
C MET A 249 8.25 15.35 11.09
N ASN A 250 9.06 15.90 10.18
CA ASN A 250 8.95 17.30 9.77
C ASN A 250 7.70 17.53 8.89
N GLU A 251 6.54 17.71 9.51
CA GLU A 251 5.27 18.03 8.83
C GLU A 251 5.42 19.24 7.90
N ASN A 252 5.01 19.06 6.63
CA ASN A 252 5.16 20.04 5.55
C ASN A 252 6.61 20.37 5.19
N GLY A 253 7.56 19.55 5.66
CA GLY A 253 8.97 19.65 5.37
C GLY A 253 9.48 18.44 4.59
N VAL A 254 10.81 18.31 4.55
CA VAL A 254 11.51 17.20 3.93
C VAL A 254 12.03 16.29 5.02
N GLU A 255 11.76 14.99 4.90
CA GLU A 255 12.27 13.96 5.78
C GLU A 255 13.11 12.97 4.98
N VAL A 256 14.13 12.43 5.64
CA VAL A 256 14.97 11.37 5.09
C VAL A 256 14.58 10.06 5.74
N GLN A 257 14.20 9.08 4.93
CA GLN A 257 13.90 7.74 5.43
C GLN A 257 14.64 6.67 4.65
N GLN A 258 15.02 5.61 5.36
CA GLN A 258 15.46 4.38 4.72
C GLN A 258 14.24 3.63 4.21
N SER A 259 14.34 3.14 2.97
CA SER A 259 13.29 2.33 2.36
C SER A 259 13.72 0.86 2.34
N THR A 260 12.76 -0.05 2.47
CA THR A 260 12.99 -1.47 2.22
C THR A 260 13.23 -1.71 0.73
N ALA A 261 13.83 -2.86 0.40
CA ALA A 261 14.18 -3.19 -0.99
C ALA A 261 12.98 -3.06 -1.92
N LEU A 262 11.84 -3.64 -1.55
CA LEU A 262 10.55 -3.37 -2.20
C LEU A 262 9.66 -2.57 -1.25
N SER A 263 9.14 -1.45 -1.74
CA SER A 263 8.26 -0.55 -1.00
C SER A 263 6.98 -0.31 -1.79
N SER A 264 5.84 -0.39 -1.08
CA SER A 264 4.52 -0.06 -1.60
C SER A 264 4.31 1.46 -1.61
N TYR A 265 3.85 1.97 -2.74
CA TYR A 265 3.35 3.33 -2.93
C TYR A 265 2.01 3.26 -3.68
N SER A 266 1.29 4.37 -3.71
CA SER A 266 0.11 4.56 -4.55
C SER A 266 0.26 5.85 -5.36
N PHE A 267 -0.34 5.93 -6.56
CA PHE A 267 -0.53 7.22 -7.24
C PHE A 267 -1.85 7.90 -6.82
N SER A 268 -2.64 7.24 -5.97
CA SER A 268 -3.77 7.82 -5.24
C SER A 268 -3.28 8.37 -3.89
N LYS A 269 -3.32 9.69 -3.73
CA LYS A 269 -3.10 10.31 -2.41
C LYS A 269 -4.11 9.76 -1.39
N GLU A 270 -5.35 9.57 -1.83
CA GLU A 270 -6.45 9.14 -0.99
C GLU A 270 -6.21 7.75 -0.38
N ASP A 271 -5.68 6.80 -1.17
CA ASP A 271 -5.36 5.45 -0.68
C ASP A 271 -4.20 5.50 0.34
N ALA A 272 -3.23 6.40 0.11
CA ALA A 272 -2.14 6.64 1.05
C ALA A 272 -2.63 7.32 2.35
N ASP A 273 -3.59 8.24 2.28
CA ASP A 273 -4.22 8.86 3.46
C ASP A 273 -4.96 7.80 4.29
N ASP A 274 -5.75 6.94 3.64
CA ASP A 274 -6.47 5.84 4.30
C ASP A 274 -5.50 4.91 5.03
N TYR A 275 -4.36 4.61 4.41
CA TYR A 275 -3.32 3.81 5.05
C TYR A 275 -2.64 4.55 6.21
N ALA A 276 -2.43 5.86 6.12
CA ALA A 276 -1.79 6.65 7.17
C ALA A 276 -2.69 6.80 8.41
N THR A 277 -4.02 6.81 8.25
CA THR A 277 -5.00 7.13 9.29
C THR A 277 -4.84 6.29 10.58
N THR A 278 -4.87 6.94 11.74
CA THR A 278 -4.73 6.26 13.05
C THR A 278 -5.54 6.92 14.15
N SER A 279 -6.07 6.10 15.07
CA SER A 279 -6.71 6.56 16.30
C SER A 279 -5.82 6.45 17.54
N ASP A 280 -4.62 5.89 17.40
CA ASP A 280 -3.66 5.79 18.51
C ASP A 280 -2.98 7.14 18.73
N PRO A 281 -3.13 7.77 19.91
CA PRO A 281 -2.54 9.08 20.20
C PRO A 281 -1.00 9.06 20.24
N ASN A 282 -0.37 7.89 20.32
CA ASN A 282 1.10 7.75 20.35
C ASN A 282 1.69 7.48 18.95
N ILE A 283 0.85 7.40 17.93
CA ILE A 283 1.26 7.17 16.55
C ILE A 283 0.94 8.42 15.74
N HIS A 284 1.96 8.94 15.06
CA HIS A 284 1.83 10.05 14.14
C HIS A 284 1.62 9.52 12.70
N PRO A 285 0.49 9.84 12.07
CA PRO A 285 0.22 9.47 10.69
C PRO A 285 0.82 10.50 9.72
N TYR A 286 1.41 10.03 8.63
CA TYR A 286 1.95 10.89 7.58
C TYR A 286 1.69 10.31 6.20
N VAL A 287 1.64 11.18 5.19
CA VAL A 287 1.75 10.79 3.79
C VAL A 287 3.06 11.31 3.23
N LEU A 288 3.91 10.38 2.82
CA LEU A 288 5.16 10.67 2.14
C LEU A 288 4.91 10.83 0.65
N VAL A 289 5.41 11.92 0.07
CA VAL A 289 5.23 12.24 -1.36
C VAL A 289 6.58 12.32 -2.04
N LYS A 290 6.70 11.68 -3.21
CA LYS A 290 7.93 11.67 -3.99
C LYS A 290 7.66 11.56 -5.48
N ASN A 291 8.44 12.26 -6.30
CA ASN A 291 8.54 11.95 -7.73
C ASN A 291 9.53 10.80 -7.93
N ILE A 292 9.08 9.72 -8.56
CA ILE A 292 9.83 8.48 -8.71
C ILE A 292 10.05 8.21 -10.20
N PRO A 293 11.30 8.23 -10.68
CA PRO A 293 11.58 7.92 -12.08
C PRO A 293 11.24 6.46 -12.38
N ILE A 294 10.82 6.18 -13.61
CA ILE A 294 10.28 4.85 -13.95
C ILE A 294 11.30 3.72 -13.74
N ASP A 295 12.60 3.98 -13.83
CA ASP A 295 13.66 2.98 -13.65
C ASP A 295 13.75 2.44 -12.21
N ARG A 296 13.18 3.17 -11.24
CA ARG A 296 12.96 2.74 -9.84
C ARG A 296 11.68 1.97 -9.63
N ILE A 297 10.75 1.96 -10.58
CA ILE A 297 9.50 1.21 -10.46
C ILE A 297 9.77 -0.25 -10.83
N LEU A 298 9.54 -1.15 -9.87
CA LEU A 298 9.59 -2.59 -10.09
C LEU A 298 8.36 -3.04 -10.88
N SER A 299 7.16 -2.68 -10.41
CA SER A 299 5.92 -3.18 -11.00
C SER A 299 4.68 -2.36 -10.66
N LEU A 300 3.63 -2.65 -11.42
CA LEU A 300 2.24 -2.23 -11.24
C LEU A 300 1.39 -3.50 -11.12
N GLY A 301 0.15 -3.39 -10.62
CA GLY A 301 -0.77 -4.54 -10.60
C GLY A 301 -1.04 -5.17 -11.98
N VAL A 302 -0.87 -4.41 -13.07
CA VAL A 302 -1.01 -4.91 -14.45
C VAL A 302 0.26 -5.51 -15.06
N THR A 303 1.41 -5.47 -14.38
CA THR A 303 2.70 -5.97 -14.89
C THR A 303 3.46 -6.86 -13.91
N GLY A 304 3.02 -6.98 -12.66
CA GLY A 304 3.67 -7.79 -11.64
C GLY A 304 3.05 -7.55 -10.28
N PHE A 305 3.86 -7.15 -9.30
CA PHE A 305 3.38 -6.86 -7.94
C PHE A 305 2.57 -5.57 -7.92
N GLY A 306 1.50 -5.56 -7.13
CA GLY A 306 0.69 -4.38 -6.86
C GLY A 306 -0.80 -4.75 -6.79
N LEU A 307 -1.50 -4.18 -5.83
CA LEU A 307 -2.95 -4.22 -5.70
C LEU A 307 -3.59 -3.16 -6.60
N MET A 308 -4.47 -3.62 -7.49
CA MET A 308 -5.18 -2.77 -8.45
C MET A 308 -6.11 -1.81 -7.73
N GLU A 309 -6.77 -2.29 -6.68
CA GLU A 309 -7.75 -1.56 -5.88
C GLU A 309 -7.16 -0.45 -5.01
N HIS A 310 -5.85 -0.49 -4.76
CA HIS A 310 -5.12 0.53 -4.01
C HIS A 310 -4.18 1.35 -4.91
N HIS A 311 -4.35 1.23 -6.24
CA HIS A 311 -3.54 1.96 -7.22
C HIS A 311 -2.04 1.76 -6.95
N GLU A 312 -1.67 0.55 -6.53
CA GLU A 312 -0.38 0.27 -5.93
C GLU A 312 0.73 0.22 -6.99
N VAL A 313 1.84 0.87 -6.66
CA VAL A 313 3.09 0.88 -7.42
C VAL A 313 4.19 0.38 -6.51
N VAL A 314 4.85 -0.71 -6.91
CA VAL A 314 5.97 -1.28 -6.14
C VAL A 314 7.27 -0.66 -6.62
N VAL A 315 8.00 -0.05 -5.69
CA VAL A 315 9.19 0.76 -5.95
C VAL A 315 10.41 0.12 -5.30
N LEU A 316 11.53 0.16 -6.02
CA LEU A 316 12.85 -0.20 -5.52
C LEU A 316 13.37 0.89 -4.57
N GLY A 317 13.48 0.53 -3.29
CA GLY A 317 14.12 1.34 -2.25
C GLY A 317 15.62 1.06 -2.14
N GLY A 318 16.35 1.82 -1.32
CA GLY A 318 17.73 1.47 -0.98
C GLY A 318 18.78 1.65 -2.08
N MET A 319 18.42 2.30 -3.20
CA MET A 319 19.39 2.70 -4.24
C MET A 319 20.34 3.81 -3.75
N TYR A 320 19.89 4.63 -2.81
CA TYR A 320 20.63 5.76 -2.26
C TYR A 320 20.70 5.64 -0.73
N PRO A 321 21.75 6.18 -0.09
CA PRO A 321 21.87 6.18 1.37
C PRO A 321 20.68 6.82 2.07
N GLN A 322 20.04 7.77 1.39
CA GLN A 322 18.96 8.60 1.89
C GLN A 322 17.93 8.83 0.78
N ASP A 323 16.67 8.53 1.05
CA ASP A 323 15.55 8.95 0.21
C ASP A 323 14.86 10.14 0.87
N GLU A 324 14.84 11.28 0.19
CA GLU A 324 14.06 12.45 0.60
C GLU A 324 12.59 12.30 0.21
N PHE A 325 11.69 12.76 1.09
CA PHE A 325 10.25 12.80 0.90
C PHE A 325 9.68 14.14 1.34
N LEU A 326 8.71 14.68 0.61
CA LEU A 326 7.83 15.70 1.17
C LEU A 326 6.89 14.99 2.15
N VAL A 327 6.81 15.48 3.39
CA VAL A 327 5.92 14.92 4.40
C VAL A 327 4.67 15.76 4.50
N LEU A 328 3.52 15.14 4.27
CA LEU A 328 2.21 15.72 4.55
C LEU A 328 1.67 15.12 5.86
N PRO A 329 0.94 15.91 6.67
CA PRO A 329 0.26 15.36 7.83
C PRO A 329 -0.80 14.34 7.37
N GLY A 330 -0.85 13.20 8.04
CA GLY A 330 -1.95 12.25 7.90
C GLY A 330 -3.10 12.59 8.83
N GLU A 331 -4.13 11.74 8.84
CA GLU A 331 -5.33 11.97 9.64
C GLU A 331 -5.29 11.26 11.01
N THR A 332 -5.57 12.01 12.07
CA THR A 332 -5.78 11.51 13.44
C THR A 332 -7.19 11.81 13.92
N GLY A 333 -7.76 10.96 14.76
CA GLY A 333 -9.05 11.22 15.41
C GLY A 333 -9.48 10.11 16.36
N SER A 334 -10.60 10.30 17.07
CA SER A 334 -11.20 9.19 17.81
C SER A 334 -11.61 8.06 16.84
N PRO A 335 -11.64 6.79 17.28
CA PRO A 335 -12.10 5.69 16.42
C PRO A 335 -13.47 5.97 15.79
N SER A 336 -14.40 6.52 16.57
CA SER A 336 -15.72 6.94 16.12
C SER A 336 -15.67 8.04 15.05
N ASN A 337 -14.85 9.07 15.23
CA ASN A 337 -14.73 10.18 14.26
C ASN A 337 -14.19 9.68 12.92
N LEU A 338 -13.10 8.89 12.96
CA LEU A 338 -12.49 8.32 11.76
C LEU A 338 -13.44 7.35 11.05
N PHE A 339 -14.17 6.54 11.81
CA PHE A 339 -15.16 5.63 11.25
C PHE A 339 -16.30 6.37 10.55
N VAL A 340 -16.86 7.42 11.16
CA VAL A 340 -17.93 8.21 10.53
C VAL A 340 -17.44 8.96 9.29
N LYS A 341 -16.22 9.51 9.32
CA LYS A 341 -15.58 10.12 8.14
C LYS A 341 -15.42 9.12 7.01
N PHE A 342 -14.98 7.91 7.33
CA PHE A 342 -14.89 6.83 6.36
C PHE A 342 -16.27 6.53 5.75
N ILE A 343 -17.33 6.43 6.56
CA ILE A 343 -18.69 6.21 6.05
C ILE A 343 -19.16 7.36 5.14
N ALA A 344 -19.00 8.63 5.56
CA ALA A 344 -19.36 9.79 4.74
C ALA A 344 -18.64 9.77 3.38
N LYS A 345 -17.33 9.45 3.40
CA LYS A 345 -16.50 9.27 2.21
C LYS A 345 -17.02 8.18 1.27
N GLN A 346 -17.39 7.01 1.79
CA GLN A 346 -17.98 5.93 0.98
C GLN A 346 -19.31 6.35 0.34
N LEU A 347 -20.16 7.08 1.08
CA LEU A 347 -21.45 7.57 0.57
C LEU A 347 -21.31 8.61 -0.55
N HIS A 348 -20.34 9.52 -0.44
CA HIS A 348 -20.00 10.45 -1.53
C HIS A 348 -19.50 9.73 -2.79
N LYS A 349 -18.73 8.65 -2.60
CA LYS A 349 -18.25 7.81 -3.71
C LYS A 349 -19.33 6.91 -4.29
N ARG A 350 -20.48 6.78 -3.63
CA ARG A 350 -21.51 5.79 -3.94
C ARG A 350 -20.96 4.36 -3.94
N ASP A 351 -19.97 4.08 -3.08
CA ASP A 351 -19.48 2.72 -2.83
C ASP A 351 -20.22 2.16 -1.61
N PHE A 352 -21.25 1.36 -1.89
CA PHE A 352 -22.11 0.80 -0.85
C PHE A 352 -21.74 -0.64 -0.49
N ASP A 353 -20.75 -1.27 -1.13
CA ASP A 353 -20.49 -2.69 -0.98
C ASP A 353 -20.27 -3.09 0.49
N LEU A 354 -19.48 -2.29 1.22
CA LEU A 354 -19.19 -2.53 2.62
C LEU A 354 -20.39 -2.22 3.54
N ILE A 355 -21.21 -1.24 3.16
CA ILE A 355 -22.39 -0.83 3.94
C ILE A 355 -23.51 -1.87 3.77
N ARG A 356 -23.76 -2.33 2.54
CA ARG A 356 -24.70 -3.41 2.21
C ARG A 356 -24.39 -4.69 2.99
N ASP A 357 -23.12 -5.06 3.06
CA ASP A 357 -22.69 -6.25 3.80
C ASP A 357 -23.03 -6.15 5.31
N ARG A 358 -23.09 -4.94 5.88
CA ARG A 358 -23.49 -4.70 7.28
C ARG A 358 -25.00 -4.67 7.48
N MET A 359 -25.75 -4.14 6.49
CA MET A 359 -27.21 -4.07 6.54
C MET A 359 -27.90 -5.43 6.41
N GLY A 360 -27.28 -6.40 5.73
CA GLY A 360 -27.85 -7.73 5.55
C GLY A 360 -28.99 -7.81 4.51
N VAL A 361 -29.54 -9.01 4.31
CA VAL A 361 -30.47 -9.34 3.20
C VAL A 361 -31.87 -8.73 3.37
N GLU A 362 -32.28 -8.41 4.60
CA GLU A 362 -33.60 -7.84 4.91
C GLU A 362 -33.67 -6.31 4.69
N GLY A 363 -32.60 -5.75 4.10
CA GLY A 363 -32.38 -4.32 3.92
C GLY A 363 -32.62 -3.78 2.51
N ALA A 364 -33.17 -4.54 1.56
CA ALA A 364 -33.21 -4.11 0.15
C ALA A 364 -33.84 -2.72 -0.09
N GLU A 365 -34.95 -2.39 0.61
CA GLU A 365 -35.52 -1.03 0.51
C GLU A 365 -34.64 0.01 1.22
N ALA A 366 -34.06 -0.33 2.38
CA ALA A 366 -33.15 0.56 3.10
C ALA A 366 -31.85 0.84 2.32
N GLU A 367 -31.34 -0.15 1.60
CA GLU A 367 -30.23 -0.03 0.66
C GLU A 367 -30.61 0.92 -0.46
N LYS A 368 -31.74 0.69 -1.14
CA LYS A 368 -32.22 1.58 -2.20
C LYS A 368 -32.37 3.03 -1.73
N GLN A 369 -32.95 3.24 -0.54
CA GLN A 369 -33.10 4.58 0.06
C GLN A 369 -31.74 5.20 0.43
N LEU A 370 -30.80 4.39 0.93
CA LEU A 370 -29.42 4.84 1.17
C LEU A 370 -28.74 5.30 -0.13
N GLU A 371 -28.91 4.56 -1.22
CA GLU A 371 -28.35 4.91 -2.53
C GLU A 371 -28.97 6.18 -3.10
N GLU A 372 -30.30 6.30 -3.02
CA GLU A 372 -31.06 7.46 -3.49
C GLU A 372 -30.67 8.74 -2.74
N HIS A 373 -30.39 8.63 -1.44
CA HIS A 373 -30.12 9.76 -0.56
C HIS A 373 -28.66 9.86 -0.09
N SER A 374 -27.74 9.13 -0.72
CA SER A 374 -26.36 8.98 -0.22
C SER A 374 -25.65 10.31 -0.02
N GLU A 375 -25.81 11.24 -0.96
CA GLU A 375 -25.19 12.56 -0.93
C GLU A 375 -25.74 13.42 0.23
N ALA A 376 -27.06 13.39 0.45
CA ALA A 376 -27.68 14.15 1.55
C ALA A 376 -27.24 13.59 2.91
N ILE A 377 -27.16 12.27 3.03
CA ILE A 377 -26.70 11.58 4.24
C ILE A 377 -25.22 11.88 4.49
N ALA A 378 -24.38 11.81 3.47
CA ALA A 378 -22.95 12.10 3.56
C ALA A 378 -22.68 13.53 4.04
N ASN A 379 -23.35 14.52 3.42
CA ASN A 379 -23.26 15.92 3.82
C ASN A 379 -23.71 16.15 5.27
N GLN A 380 -24.73 15.41 5.75
CA GLN A 380 -25.15 15.49 7.13
C GLN A 380 -24.11 14.89 8.09
N LEU A 381 -23.48 13.77 7.74
CA LEU A 381 -22.39 13.20 8.53
C LEU A 381 -21.19 14.17 8.60
N ASP A 382 -20.80 14.77 7.49
CA ASP A 382 -19.74 15.79 7.45
C ASP A 382 -20.05 16.98 8.36
N LYS A 383 -21.30 17.43 8.36
CA LYS A 383 -21.77 18.48 9.28
C LYS A 383 -21.61 18.05 10.74
N MET A 384 -22.04 16.84 11.10
CA MET A 384 -21.90 16.31 12.46
C MET A 384 -20.44 16.22 12.90
N ILE A 385 -19.56 15.73 12.02
CA ILE A 385 -18.11 15.65 12.24
C ILE A 385 -17.52 17.03 12.51
N LYS A 386 -17.92 18.03 11.71
CA LYS A 386 -17.44 19.41 11.85
C LYS A 386 -17.93 20.08 13.14
N GLU A 387 -19.19 19.86 13.51
CA GLU A 387 -19.78 20.42 14.71
C GLU A 387 -19.28 19.74 15.99
N ASN A 388 -18.84 18.48 15.90
CA ASN A 388 -18.45 17.67 17.04
C ASN A 388 -17.19 16.81 16.75
N PRO A 389 -16.01 17.44 16.62
CA PRO A 389 -14.77 16.74 16.26
C PRO A 389 -14.34 15.69 17.30
N ASP A 390 -14.72 15.89 18.57
CA ASP A 390 -14.34 15.05 19.71
C ASP A 390 -15.41 14.02 20.12
N ILE A 391 -16.33 13.64 19.21
CA ILE A 391 -17.33 12.63 19.55
C ILE A 391 -16.65 11.32 19.94
N GLN A 392 -16.95 10.92 21.19
CA GLN A 392 -16.63 9.60 21.74
C GLN A 392 -17.87 8.71 21.89
N ASN A 393 -19.07 9.29 21.75
CA ASN A 393 -20.33 8.58 21.95
C ASN A 393 -21.13 8.48 20.65
N ASP A 394 -21.05 7.31 20.03
CA ASP A 394 -21.74 6.98 18.78
C ASP A 394 -23.26 7.17 18.88
N ASN A 395 -23.85 7.08 20.08
CA ASN A 395 -25.29 7.25 20.28
C ASN A 395 -25.77 8.66 19.90
N VAL A 396 -24.96 9.69 20.15
CA VAL A 396 -25.33 11.07 19.81
C VAL A 396 -25.41 11.23 18.29
N MET A 397 -24.42 10.70 17.54
CA MET A 397 -24.46 10.74 16.08
C MET A 397 -25.59 9.88 15.52
N ARG A 398 -25.80 8.68 16.06
CA ARG A 398 -26.90 7.79 15.65
C ARG A 398 -28.25 8.49 15.82
N GLU A 399 -28.49 9.15 16.95
CA GLU A 399 -29.75 9.86 17.23
C GLU A 399 -29.93 11.09 16.32
N GLN A 400 -28.86 11.88 16.13
CA GLN A 400 -28.90 13.03 15.22
C GLN A 400 -29.15 12.58 13.76
N LEU A 401 -28.54 11.46 13.34
CA LEU A 401 -28.70 10.97 11.97
C LEU A 401 -30.09 10.41 11.79
N TYR A 402 -30.58 9.63 12.76
CA TYR A 402 -31.96 9.14 12.78
C TYR A 402 -32.97 10.29 12.61
N LYS A 403 -32.84 11.34 13.41
CA LYS A 403 -33.68 12.55 13.35
C LYS A 403 -33.63 13.23 11.98
N PHE A 404 -32.46 13.26 11.34
CA PHE A 404 -32.32 13.79 9.99
C PHE A 404 -33.02 12.92 8.94
N LEU A 405 -32.88 11.59 9.02
CA LEU A 405 -33.49 10.66 8.06
C LEU A 405 -35.02 10.71 8.07
N ILE A 406 -35.65 10.79 9.24
CA ILE A 406 -37.12 10.88 9.36
C ILE A 406 -37.65 12.30 9.16
N GLY A 407 -36.77 13.31 9.20
CA GLY A 407 -37.10 14.72 9.05
C GLY A 407 -37.04 15.23 7.61
N GLU A 408 -37.35 16.50 7.41
CA GLU A 408 -37.10 17.16 6.12
C GLU A 408 -35.59 17.26 5.84
N PRO A 409 -35.14 17.03 4.60
CA PRO A 409 -35.94 16.82 3.39
C PRO A 409 -36.25 15.34 3.06
N LEU A 410 -35.76 14.38 3.86
CA LEU A 410 -35.75 12.96 3.46
C LEU A 410 -37.06 12.23 3.80
N LYS A 411 -37.64 12.46 4.98
CA LYS A 411 -38.90 11.84 5.43
C LYS A 411 -38.97 10.32 5.25
N LEU A 412 -37.88 9.62 5.55
CA LEU A 412 -37.86 8.16 5.46
C LEU A 412 -38.79 7.52 6.49
N GLU A 413 -39.33 6.35 6.18
CA GLU A 413 -40.06 5.53 7.15
C GLU A 413 -39.15 5.17 8.33
N GLU A 414 -39.70 5.11 9.54
CA GLU A 414 -38.90 4.95 10.78
C GLU A 414 -38.08 3.65 10.78
N ASP A 415 -38.64 2.55 10.27
CA ASP A 415 -37.95 1.26 10.20
C ASP A 415 -36.78 1.29 9.18
N ILE A 416 -36.97 1.98 8.05
CA ILE A 416 -35.92 2.24 7.06
C ILE A 416 -34.81 3.09 7.67
N ALA A 417 -35.15 4.20 8.33
CA ALA A 417 -34.19 5.08 8.98
C ALA A 417 -33.38 4.33 10.06
N HIS A 418 -34.04 3.50 10.87
CA HIS A 418 -33.37 2.66 11.86
C HIS A 418 -32.41 1.64 11.23
N LYS A 419 -32.81 0.98 10.13
CA LYS A 419 -31.93 0.06 9.40
C LYS A 419 -30.71 0.79 8.82
N ILE A 420 -30.90 1.99 8.27
CA ILE A 420 -29.80 2.83 7.78
C ILE A 420 -28.83 3.18 8.90
N VAL A 421 -29.32 3.76 10.01
CA VAL A 421 -28.46 4.14 11.14
C VAL A 421 -27.75 2.93 11.72
N ASN A 422 -28.44 1.80 11.90
CA ASN A 422 -27.80 0.60 12.43
C ASN A 422 -26.76 0.04 11.47
N GLY A 423 -27.04 -0.03 10.17
CA GLY A 423 -26.09 -0.53 9.17
C GLY A 423 -24.85 0.35 9.00
N LEU A 424 -25.00 1.67 9.14
CA LEU A 424 -23.87 2.60 9.07
C LEU A 424 -22.98 2.56 10.32
N PHE A 425 -23.52 2.20 11.49
CA PHE A 425 -22.79 2.24 12.76
C PHE A 425 -22.56 0.89 13.46
N SER A 426 -23.02 -0.23 12.87
CA SER A 426 -22.68 -1.60 13.31
C SER A 426 -21.30 -2.01 12.82
#